data_AF-A0A1V9ZHS5-F1
#
_entry.id   AF-A0A1V9ZHS5-F1
#
_cell.length_a   1.000
_cell.length_b   1.000
_cell.length_c   1.000
_cell.angle_alpha   90.00
_cell.angle_beta   90.00
_cell.angle_gamma   90.00
#
_symmetry.space_group_name_H-M   'P 1'
#
loop_
_entity.id
_entity.type
_entity.pdbx_description
1 polymer ?
#
loop_
_entity_poly.entity_id
_entity_poly.type
_entity_poly.pdbx_seq_one_letter_code
_entity_poly.pdbx_strand_id
1 'polypeptide(L)'
;MTSFSHVRRLIVGLGNPGEKYENTRHNIGKMALMHFLKLHGKPTWHEVKAVHGETMMHHFNFDHTHKRFGDDLIDRMSERRKARTIAEGVPYPTVDVHGLLPSTYMNRSGMSVKSFMNAHQFRLKNNALVINKHDELLVLTDDITLPFGSCRFKPKGGSGGQNGVKDIIKCVATEKFARLKIGIGSPSWFLDPSNKGNPPPGLQLDKYVLGKFMPHEQDEMNELLEFTSALLRVYVHRGMNEATKLANSTDVNSYKIKKPTKKAPNSEPL
;
A
#
# COMPACT_ATOMS: atom_id res chain seq x y z
N MET A 1 4.89 9.49 28.05
CA MET A 1 4.81 9.28 26.59
C MET A 1 3.68 10.15 26.06
N THR A 2 3.98 11.12 25.20
CA THR A 2 2.96 11.99 24.59
C THR A 2 2.11 11.16 23.63
N SER A 3 0.94 10.73 24.09
CA SER A 3 -0.13 10.18 23.25
C SER A 3 -0.55 11.26 22.25
N PHE A 4 -0.31 11.03 20.96
CA PHE A 4 -0.79 11.92 19.89
C PHE A 4 -2.26 11.60 19.64
N SER A 5 -3.16 12.52 19.97
CA SER A 5 -4.55 12.15 20.22
C SER A 5 -5.35 11.69 19.00
N HIS A 6 -5.00 12.01 17.74
CA HIS A 6 -5.64 11.44 16.54
C HIS A 6 -4.69 11.44 15.32
N VAL A 7 -4.18 10.27 14.93
CA VAL A 7 -3.40 10.10 13.70
C VAL A 7 -4.33 9.70 12.57
N ARG A 8 -4.33 10.45 11.47
CA ARG A 8 -5.11 10.13 10.27
C ARG A 8 -4.17 9.77 9.13
N ARG A 9 -4.52 8.73 8.38
CA ARG A 9 -3.73 8.27 7.24
C ARG A 9 -4.59 8.11 6.03
N LEU A 10 -4.29 8.88 5.00
CA LEU A 10 -4.85 8.70 3.68
C LEU A 10 -4.01 7.66 2.93
N ILE A 11 -4.62 6.53 2.60
CA ILE A 11 -4.02 5.47 1.80
C ILE A 11 -4.71 5.44 0.45
N VAL A 12 -3.95 5.69 -0.62
CA VAL A 12 -4.45 5.78 -1.99
C VAL A 12 -4.00 4.54 -2.76
N GLY A 13 -4.94 3.78 -3.31
CA GLY A 13 -4.66 2.67 -4.21
C GLY A 13 -4.73 3.12 -5.66
N LEU A 14 -3.60 3.25 -6.35
CA LEU A 14 -3.61 3.64 -7.76
C LEU A 14 -4.09 2.50 -8.67
N GLY A 15 -4.84 2.89 -9.71
CA GLY A 15 -5.35 2.01 -10.75
C GLY A 15 -6.19 2.79 -11.77
N ASN A 16 -6.49 2.18 -12.89
CA ASN A 16 -7.46 2.68 -13.86
C ASN A 16 -8.87 2.10 -13.57
N PRO A 17 -9.94 2.87 -13.82
CA PRO A 17 -11.33 2.42 -13.67
C PRO A 17 -11.78 1.54 -14.84
N GLY A 18 -12.70 0.62 -14.57
CA GLY A 18 -13.34 -0.26 -15.57
C GLY A 18 -12.77 -1.67 -15.61
N GLU A 19 -13.64 -2.63 -15.93
CA GLU A 19 -13.39 -4.08 -15.85
C GLU A 19 -12.12 -4.52 -16.59
N LYS A 20 -11.85 -3.94 -17.76
CA LYS A 20 -10.67 -4.26 -18.57
C LYS A 20 -9.33 -4.03 -17.85
N TYR A 21 -9.30 -3.21 -16.79
CA TYR A 21 -8.09 -2.89 -16.04
C TYR A 21 -7.97 -3.63 -14.71
N GLU A 22 -9.03 -4.29 -14.22
CA GLU A 22 -9.10 -4.83 -12.85
C GLU A 22 -7.91 -5.70 -12.46
N ASN A 23 -7.46 -6.54 -13.40
CA ASN A 23 -6.38 -7.50 -13.19
C ASN A 23 -5.09 -7.14 -13.95
N THR A 24 -4.88 -5.85 -14.21
CA THR A 24 -3.68 -5.33 -14.87
C THR A 24 -2.61 -4.96 -13.86
N ARG A 25 -1.33 -4.98 -14.26
CA ARG A 25 -0.20 -4.61 -13.39
C ARG A 25 -0.36 -3.21 -12.78
N HIS A 26 -0.87 -2.26 -13.55
CA HIS A 26 -1.13 -0.89 -13.10
C HIS A 26 -2.20 -0.77 -12.01
N ASN A 27 -3.04 -1.79 -11.80
CA ASN A 27 -4.08 -1.80 -10.78
C ASN A 27 -3.66 -2.48 -9.47
N ILE A 28 -2.41 -2.94 -9.35
CA ILE A 28 -1.93 -3.63 -8.14
C ILE A 28 -2.04 -2.77 -6.88
N GLY A 29 -1.91 -1.44 -7.00
CA GLY A 29 -2.10 -0.51 -5.89
C GLY A 29 -3.54 -0.51 -5.37
N LYS A 30 -4.52 -0.44 -6.28
CA LYS A 30 -5.96 -0.61 -5.99
C LYS A 30 -6.24 -1.97 -5.35
N MET A 31 -5.74 -3.06 -5.95
CA MET A 31 -5.92 -4.43 -5.45
C MET A 31 -5.39 -4.59 -4.02
N ALA A 32 -4.18 -4.09 -3.74
CA ALA A 32 -3.55 -4.13 -2.43
C ALA A 32 -4.34 -3.38 -1.36
N LEU A 33 -4.82 -2.16 -1.67
CA LEU A 33 -5.62 -1.38 -0.73
C LEU A 33 -6.94 -2.09 -0.41
N MET A 34 -7.65 -2.56 -1.44
CA MET A 34 -8.91 -3.27 -1.27
C MET A 34 -8.72 -4.53 -0.42
N HIS A 35 -7.68 -5.31 -0.68
CA HIS A 35 -7.37 -6.51 0.08
C HIS A 35 -7.04 -6.20 1.54
N PHE A 36 -6.17 -5.23 1.80
CA PHE A 36 -5.81 -4.80 3.16
C PHE A 36 -7.05 -4.37 3.97
N LEU A 37 -7.89 -3.52 3.39
CA LEU A 37 -9.10 -3.03 4.06
C LEU A 37 -10.15 -4.12 4.24
N LYS A 38 -10.28 -5.07 3.31
CA LYS A 38 -11.17 -6.24 3.45
C LYS A 38 -10.72 -7.19 4.55
N LEU A 39 -9.41 -7.34 4.76
CA LEU A 39 -8.86 -8.21 5.80
C LEU A 39 -9.03 -7.60 7.20
N HIS A 40 -8.76 -6.30 7.33
CA HIS A 40 -8.68 -5.64 8.63
C HIS A 40 -9.89 -4.77 8.97
N GLY A 41 -10.85 -4.64 8.06
CA GLY A 41 -12.12 -3.98 8.26
C GLY A 41 -13.24 -4.69 7.48
N LYS A 42 -14.49 -4.24 7.69
CA LYS A 42 -15.62 -4.54 6.81
C LYS A 42 -15.92 -3.27 5.99
N PRO A 43 -15.08 -2.93 5.00
CA PRO A 43 -15.15 -1.63 4.36
C PRO A 43 -16.45 -1.51 3.56
N THR A 44 -17.18 -0.43 3.78
CA THR A 44 -18.21 0.03 2.85
C THR A 44 -17.60 1.17 2.04
N TRP A 45 -17.46 0.94 0.74
CA TRP A 45 -16.96 1.95 -0.19
C TRP A 45 -18.12 2.82 -0.67
N HIS A 46 -17.88 4.13 -0.74
CA HIS A 46 -18.83 5.10 -1.23
C HIS A 46 -18.23 5.85 -2.40
N GLU A 47 -18.92 5.85 -3.54
CA GLU A 47 -18.55 6.72 -4.65
C GLU A 47 -18.83 8.18 -4.27
N VAL A 48 -17.80 9.03 -4.37
CA VAL A 48 -17.90 10.45 -4.06
C VAL A 48 -17.53 11.26 -5.30
N LYS A 49 -18.54 11.73 -6.04
CA LYS A 49 -18.37 12.47 -7.30
C LYS A 49 -17.43 13.67 -7.18
N ALA A 50 -17.55 14.44 -6.09
CA ALA A 50 -16.70 15.62 -5.84
C ALA A 50 -15.21 15.26 -5.62
N VAL A 51 -14.94 14.02 -5.22
CA VAL A 51 -13.58 13.48 -5.02
C VAL A 51 -13.10 12.71 -6.25
N HIS A 52 -13.96 12.44 -7.24
CA HIS A 52 -13.62 11.62 -8.41
C HIS A 52 -13.04 10.25 -8.02
N GLY A 53 -13.68 9.58 -7.05
CA GLY A 53 -13.23 8.28 -6.58
C GLY A 53 -14.16 7.65 -5.55
N GLU A 54 -13.87 6.39 -5.24
CA GLU A 54 -14.49 5.68 -4.12
C GLU A 54 -13.68 5.94 -2.85
N THR A 55 -14.39 6.17 -1.75
CA THR A 55 -13.77 6.48 -0.47
C THR A 55 -14.35 5.61 0.64
N MET A 56 -13.56 5.41 1.69
CA MET A 56 -14.01 4.80 2.93
C MET A 56 -13.18 5.34 4.09
N MET A 57 -13.68 5.16 5.32
CA MET A 57 -12.92 5.41 6.53
C MET A 57 -13.09 4.23 7.48
N HIS A 58 -12.00 3.82 8.13
CA HIS A 58 -12.03 2.83 9.18
C HIS A 58 -11.13 3.25 10.35
N HIS A 59 -11.66 3.07 11.56
CA HIS A 59 -10.92 3.32 12.79
C HIS A 59 -10.16 2.03 13.18
N PHE A 60 -8.85 2.05 12.97
CA PHE A 60 -7.98 0.92 13.29
C PHE A 60 -7.52 1.00 14.74
N ASN A 61 -7.74 -0.09 15.48
CA ASN A 61 -7.20 -0.31 16.81
C ASN A 61 -6.21 -1.47 16.78
N PHE A 62 -5.04 -1.28 17.39
CA PHE A 62 -4.10 -2.37 17.59
C PHE A 62 -4.59 -3.27 18.72
N ASP A 63 -5.08 -4.45 18.37
CA ASP A 63 -5.51 -5.46 19.34
C ASP A 63 -4.53 -6.64 19.34
N HIS A 64 -3.66 -6.69 20.35
CA HIS A 64 -2.68 -7.76 20.55
C HIS A 64 -3.33 -9.10 20.95
N THR A 65 -4.59 -9.09 21.38
CA THR A 65 -5.31 -10.31 21.80
C THR A 65 -5.97 -11.04 20.64
N HIS A 66 -6.13 -10.36 19.49
CA HIS A 66 -6.82 -10.92 18.33
C HIS A 66 -6.05 -12.11 17.73
N LYS A 67 -6.60 -13.33 17.75
CA LYS A 67 -5.88 -14.54 17.27
C LYS A 67 -5.31 -14.44 15.84
N ARG A 68 -6.00 -13.72 14.94
CA ARG A 68 -5.57 -13.52 13.54
C ARG A 68 -4.70 -12.27 13.33
N PHE A 69 -4.86 -11.27 14.17
CA PHE A 69 -4.34 -9.91 13.96
C PHE A 69 -3.69 -9.35 15.22
N GLY A 70 -3.28 -10.20 16.15
CA GLY A 70 -2.60 -9.85 17.39
C GLY A 70 -1.17 -9.49 17.10
N ASP A 71 -0.49 -10.38 16.36
CA ASP A 71 0.92 -10.23 16.03
C ASP A 71 1.08 -9.66 14.61
N ASP A 72 1.78 -8.52 14.49
CA ASP A 72 2.23 -8.02 13.18
C ASP A 72 3.60 -8.60 12.79
N LEU A 73 4.16 -8.17 11.66
CA LEU A 73 5.43 -8.72 11.19
C LEU A 73 6.60 -8.43 12.14
N ILE A 74 6.53 -7.37 12.96
CA ILE A 74 7.59 -7.07 13.94
C ILE A 74 7.50 -8.00 15.14
N ASP A 75 6.30 -8.33 15.60
CA ASP A 75 6.09 -9.29 16.69
C ASP A 75 6.60 -10.68 16.30
N ARG A 76 6.39 -11.06 15.03
CA ARG A 76 6.83 -12.35 14.48
C ARG A 76 8.35 -12.46 14.30
N MET A 77 9.12 -11.38 14.46
CA MET A 77 10.57 -11.44 14.32
C MET A 77 11.26 -12.11 15.52
N SER A 78 10.72 -11.94 16.73
CA SER A 78 11.22 -12.61 17.94
C SER A 78 10.28 -12.46 19.13
N GLU A 79 10.32 -13.42 20.05
CA GLU A 79 9.59 -13.37 21.33
C GLU A 79 9.91 -12.10 22.13
N ARG A 80 11.17 -11.63 22.07
CA ARG A 80 11.56 -10.36 22.71
C ARG A 80 10.78 -9.16 22.16
N ARG A 81 10.59 -9.08 20.84
CA ARG A 81 9.84 -7.98 20.22
C ARG A 81 8.35 -8.08 20.53
N LYS A 82 7.80 -9.30 20.50
CA LYS A 82 6.41 -9.56 20.89
C LYS A 82 6.14 -9.18 22.34
N ALA A 83 6.96 -9.65 23.28
CA ALA A 83 6.85 -9.31 24.70
C ALA A 83 6.93 -7.79 24.92
N ARG A 84 7.80 -7.10 24.17
CA ARG A 84 7.87 -5.63 24.21
C ARG A 84 6.58 -4.98 23.71
N THR A 85 5.99 -5.43 22.61
CA THR A 85 4.70 -4.91 22.13
C THR A 85 3.58 -5.14 23.14
N ILE A 86 3.57 -6.29 23.83
CA ILE A 86 2.60 -6.57 24.90
C ILE A 86 2.78 -5.62 26.09
N ALA A 87 4.04 -5.37 26.49
CA ALA A 87 4.36 -4.53 27.64
C ALA A 87 4.20 -3.02 27.37
N GLU A 88 4.61 -2.54 26.19
CA GLU A 88 4.71 -1.12 25.84
C GLU A 88 3.64 -0.65 24.84
N GLY A 89 2.95 -1.57 24.16
CA GLY A 89 2.06 -1.26 23.05
C GLY A 89 2.80 -0.96 21.74
N VAL A 90 2.08 -0.36 20.80
CA VAL A 90 2.61 0.14 19.52
C VAL A 90 2.63 1.68 19.49
N PRO A 91 3.48 2.31 18.67
CA PRO A 91 3.54 3.78 18.58
C PRO A 91 2.20 4.45 18.25
N TYR A 92 1.39 3.83 17.39
CA TYR A 92 0.09 4.34 16.97
C TYR A 92 -0.99 3.28 17.24
N PRO A 93 -1.48 3.20 18.49
CA PRO A 93 -2.46 2.17 18.88
C PRO A 93 -3.80 2.39 18.20
N THR A 94 -4.18 3.64 17.94
CA THR A 94 -5.41 4.02 17.24
C THR A 94 -5.07 4.89 16.03
N VAL A 95 -5.65 4.58 14.87
CA VAL A 95 -5.41 5.31 13.61
C VAL A 95 -6.68 5.36 12.77
N ASP A 96 -7.08 6.55 12.34
CA ASP A 96 -8.13 6.70 11.34
C ASP A 96 -7.53 6.53 9.95
N VAL A 97 -7.84 5.41 9.29
CA VAL A 97 -7.41 5.15 7.93
C VAL A 97 -8.53 5.56 6.97
N HIS A 98 -8.19 6.49 6.08
CA HIS A 98 -9.02 6.87 4.95
C HIS A 98 -8.52 6.15 3.70
N GLY A 99 -9.35 5.31 3.11
CA GLY A 99 -9.08 4.67 1.82
C GLY A 99 -9.58 5.52 0.67
N LEU A 100 -8.77 5.67 -0.38
CA LEU A 100 -9.17 6.32 -1.63
C LEU A 100 -8.78 5.48 -2.84
N LEU A 101 -9.76 5.22 -3.70
CA LEU A 101 -9.59 4.61 -5.01
C LEU A 101 -10.04 5.61 -6.07
N PRO A 102 -9.11 6.32 -6.73
CA PRO A 102 -9.47 7.24 -7.81
C PRO A 102 -10.28 6.53 -8.91
N SER A 103 -11.37 7.15 -9.34
CA SER A 103 -12.15 6.70 -10.51
C SER A 103 -11.76 7.46 -11.78
N THR A 104 -10.66 8.22 -11.73
CA THR A 104 -10.02 8.86 -12.88
C THR A 104 -9.04 7.92 -13.57
N TYR A 105 -8.69 8.18 -14.83
CA TYR A 105 -7.52 7.54 -15.42
C TYR A 105 -6.23 7.83 -14.62
N MET A 106 -5.26 6.92 -14.71
CA MET A 106 -4.03 6.95 -13.94
C MET A 106 -3.33 8.31 -13.97
N ASN A 107 -3.18 8.90 -15.17
CA ASN A 107 -2.55 10.21 -15.37
C ASN A 107 -3.36 11.42 -14.85
N ARG A 108 -4.51 11.20 -14.21
CA ARG A 108 -5.36 12.21 -13.56
C ARG A 108 -5.65 11.89 -12.08
N SER A 109 -4.92 10.93 -11.50
CA SER A 109 -5.13 10.48 -10.12
C SER A 109 -4.92 11.60 -9.08
N GLY A 110 -4.07 12.59 -9.39
CA GLY A 110 -3.80 13.72 -8.52
C GLY A 110 -5.00 14.64 -8.33
N MET A 111 -5.90 14.73 -9.31
CA MET A 111 -7.16 15.45 -9.17
C MET A 111 -7.99 14.87 -8.03
N SER A 112 -8.14 13.54 -8.01
CA SER A 112 -8.91 12.84 -6.98
C SER A 112 -8.29 13.00 -5.60
N VAL A 113 -6.97 12.78 -5.50
CA VAL A 113 -6.24 12.93 -4.23
C VAL A 113 -6.35 14.36 -3.69
N LYS A 114 -6.18 15.38 -4.54
CA LYS A 114 -6.32 16.78 -4.13
C LYS A 114 -7.74 17.12 -3.68
N SER A 115 -8.76 16.68 -4.41
CA SER A 115 -10.16 16.89 -4.04
C SER A 115 -10.48 16.25 -2.69
N PHE A 116 -10.01 15.02 -2.44
CA PHE A 116 -10.14 14.37 -1.14
C PHE A 116 -9.47 15.20 -0.02
N MET A 117 -8.20 15.57 -0.21
CA MET A 117 -7.45 16.33 0.79
C MET A 117 -8.10 17.67 1.11
N ASN A 118 -8.72 18.32 0.12
CA ASN A 118 -9.46 19.56 0.33
C ASN A 118 -10.75 19.31 1.12
N ALA A 119 -11.57 18.35 0.68
CA ALA A 119 -12.86 18.03 1.30
C ALA A 119 -12.72 17.56 2.76
N HIS A 120 -11.67 16.81 3.08
CA HIS A 120 -11.43 16.25 4.41
C HIS A 120 -10.42 17.05 5.26
N GLN A 121 -10.03 18.24 4.79
CA GLN A 121 -9.04 19.10 5.43
C GLN A 121 -7.72 18.37 5.78
N PHE A 122 -7.30 17.47 4.89
CA PHE A 122 -6.06 16.72 5.05
C PHE A 122 -4.88 17.63 4.68
N ARG A 123 -3.88 17.78 5.55
CA ARG A 123 -2.75 18.70 5.31
C ARG A 123 -1.41 18.04 5.64
N LEU A 124 -0.57 17.87 4.62
CA LEU A 124 0.76 17.27 4.79
C LEU A 124 1.71 18.23 5.51
N LYS A 125 2.60 17.67 6.35
CA LYS A 125 3.61 18.39 7.13
C LYS A 125 4.59 19.19 6.25
N ASN A 126 4.24 20.43 5.88
CA ASN A 126 5.12 21.58 5.58
C ASN A 126 4.38 22.92 5.59
N ASN A 127 3.10 22.97 5.97
CA ASN A 127 2.37 24.23 6.08
C ASN A 127 2.39 24.70 7.55
N ALA A 128 2.86 25.93 7.78
CA ALA A 128 3.00 26.51 9.12
C ALA A 128 1.65 26.73 9.82
N LEU A 129 0.54 26.67 9.06
CA LEU A 129 -0.85 26.83 9.54
C LEU A 129 -1.58 25.48 9.71
N VAL A 130 -0.85 24.35 9.75
CA VAL A 130 -1.46 23.01 9.84
C VAL A 130 -2.10 22.79 11.20
N ILE A 131 -3.42 22.63 11.20
CA ILE A 131 -4.25 22.31 12.35
C ILE A 131 -3.96 20.88 12.89
N ASN A 132 -3.59 19.93 12.01
CA ASN A 132 -3.29 18.54 12.40
C ASN A 132 -1.90 18.08 11.93
N LYS A 133 -0.92 18.06 12.85
CA LYS A 133 0.46 17.61 12.60
C LYS A 133 0.58 16.08 12.43
N HIS A 134 -0.48 15.31 12.21
CA HIS A 134 -0.40 13.85 12.12
C HIS A 134 -1.04 13.24 10.87
N ASP A 135 -1.42 14.08 9.91
CA ASP A 135 -1.91 13.65 8.61
C ASP A 135 -0.78 13.08 7.73
N GLU A 136 -0.91 11.82 7.33
CA GLU A 136 0.05 11.13 6.45
C GLU A 136 -0.62 10.65 5.16
N LEU A 137 0.03 10.87 4.02
CA LEU A 137 -0.37 10.33 2.72
C LEU A 137 0.57 9.19 2.32
N LEU A 138 -0.01 8.01 2.07
CA LEU A 138 0.64 6.85 1.47
C LEU A 138 -0.03 6.50 0.14
N VAL A 139 0.77 6.39 -0.92
CA VAL A 139 0.31 5.99 -2.26
C VAL A 139 0.83 4.60 -2.59
N LEU A 140 -0.07 3.66 -2.88
CA LEU A 140 0.26 2.30 -3.32
C LEU A 140 0.30 2.30 -4.84
N THR A 141 1.42 1.84 -5.38
CA THR A 141 1.71 1.93 -6.81
C THR A 141 2.47 0.71 -7.28
N ASP A 142 2.24 0.34 -8.54
CA ASP A 142 3.13 -0.55 -9.27
C ASP A 142 4.52 0.05 -9.42
N ASP A 143 5.53 -0.82 -9.53
CA ASP A 143 6.89 -0.45 -9.86
C ASP A 143 7.55 -1.51 -10.74
N ILE A 144 7.83 -1.15 -11.99
CA ILE A 144 8.44 -2.04 -12.96
C ILE A 144 9.92 -2.34 -12.64
N THR A 145 10.59 -1.50 -11.85
CA THR A 145 11.99 -1.73 -11.48
C THR A 145 12.15 -2.78 -10.39
N LEU A 146 11.05 -3.19 -9.76
CA LEU A 146 11.03 -4.19 -8.70
C LEU A 146 10.54 -5.53 -9.25
N PRO A 147 11.23 -6.65 -8.93
CA PRO A 147 10.73 -7.99 -9.25
C PRO A 147 9.35 -8.24 -8.67
N PHE A 148 8.55 -9.07 -9.34
CA PHE A 148 7.29 -9.54 -8.78
C PHE A 148 7.50 -10.12 -7.37
N GLY A 149 6.57 -9.86 -6.45
CA GLY A 149 6.68 -10.31 -5.07
C GLY A 149 7.50 -9.40 -4.13
N SER A 150 8.18 -8.39 -4.67
CA SER A 150 8.95 -7.42 -3.88
C SER A 150 8.14 -6.18 -3.54
N CYS A 151 8.36 -5.60 -2.36
CA CYS A 151 7.73 -4.35 -1.94
C CYS A 151 8.79 -3.39 -1.39
N ARG A 152 8.65 -2.08 -1.64
CA ARG A 152 9.54 -1.07 -1.08
C ARG A 152 8.79 0.18 -0.67
N PHE A 153 9.02 0.63 0.57
CA PHE A 153 8.57 1.96 0.98
C PHE A 153 9.53 3.04 0.49
N LYS A 154 8.97 4.14 0.00
CA LYS A 154 9.70 5.36 -0.36
C LYS A 154 9.04 6.55 0.35
N PRO A 155 9.67 7.13 1.39
CA PRO A 155 9.05 8.22 2.16
C PRO A 155 8.82 9.52 1.40
N LYS A 156 9.61 9.77 0.33
CA LYS A 156 9.55 10.97 -0.53
C LYS A 156 10.29 10.76 -1.86
N GLY A 157 10.10 11.66 -2.81
CA GLY A 157 10.90 11.81 -4.04
C GLY A 157 10.09 11.93 -5.33
N GLY A 158 10.76 11.98 -6.48
CA GLY A 158 10.10 12.10 -7.79
C GLY A 158 9.24 10.90 -8.17
N SER A 159 8.49 11.01 -9.28
CA SER A 159 7.50 10.00 -9.69
C SER A 159 8.10 8.65 -10.07
N GLY A 160 9.38 8.61 -10.47
CA GLY A 160 10.01 7.39 -11.00
C GLY A 160 9.34 6.88 -12.27
N GLY A 161 8.80 7.79 -13.10
CA GLY A 161 8.11 7.46 -14.35
C GLY A 161 6.64 7.07 -14.20
N GLN A 162 6.14 6.89 -12.96
CA GLN A 162 4.75 6.48 -12.74
C GLN A 162 3.78 7.67 -12.92
N ASN A 163 2.81 7.52 -13.82
CA ASN A 163 1.94 8.61 -14.27
C ASN A 163 0.98 9.15 -13.20
N GLY A 164 0.41 8.30 -12.35
CA GLY A 164 -0.46 8.73 -11.26
C GLY A 164 0.30 9.46 -10.16
N VAL A 165 1.48 8.98 -9.78
CA VAL A 165 2.36 9.67 -8.84
C VAL A 165 2.82 11.01 -9.40
N LYS A 166 3.15 11.09 -10.70
CA LYS A 166 3.48 12.34 -11.38
C LYS A 166 2.34 13.36 -11.27
N ASP A 167 1.11 12.92 -11.50
CA ASP A 167 -0.06 13.80 -11.42
C ASP A 167 -0.40 14.20 -9.96
N ILE A 168 -0.22 13.29 -8.99
CA ILE A 168 -0.36 13.61 -7.55
C ILE A 168 0.64 14.68 -7.13
N ILE A 169 1.92 14.55 -7.50
CA ILE A 169 2.95 15.55 -7.19
C ILE A 169 2.54 16.91 -7.77
N LYS A 170 2.06 16.95 -9.01
CA LYS A 170 1.58 18.17 -9.67
C LYS A 170 0.40 18.78 -8.93
N CYS A 171 -0.62 17.99 -8.58
CA CYS A 171 -1.86 18.48 -8.01
C CYS A 171 -1.72 18.92 -6.54
N VAL A 172 -0.96 18.15 -5.73
CA VAL A 172 -0.72 18.40 -4.31
C VAL A 172 0.48 19.34 -4.08
N ALA A 173 1.26 19.63 -5.14
CA ALA A 173 2.40 20.56 -5.14
C ALA A 173 3.53 20.16 -4.17
N THR A 174 3.77 18.85 -3.99
CA THR A 174 4.86 18.34 -3.15
C THR A 174 5.22 16.90 -3.51
N GLU A 175 6.49 16.55 -3.32
CA GLU A 175 7.00 15.18 -3.42
C GLU A 175 7.14 14.50 -2.05
N LYS A 176 6.84 15.23 -0.97
CA LYS A 176 7.03 14.81 0.42
C LYS A 176 5.84 14.00 0.93
N PHE A 177 5.51 12.94 0.21
CA PHE A 177 4.54 11.92 0.61
C PHE A 177 5.08 10.53 0.31
N ALA A 178 4.59 9.58 1.12
CA ALA A 178 5.04 8.22 1.11
C ALA A 178 4.48 7.41 -0.06
N ARG A 179 5.24 6.42 -0.50
CA ARG A 179 4.81 5.40 -1.44
C ARG A 179 5.11 4.01 -0.95
N LEU A 180 4.20 3.07 -1.18
CA LEU A 180 4.47 1.65 -1.18
C LEU A 180 4.55 1.20 -2.64
N LYS A 181 5.75 0.91 -3.10
CA LYS A 181 6.04 0.41 -4.44
C LYS A 181 5.90 -1.11 -4.42
N ILE A 182 5.05 -1.66 -5.27
CA ILE A 182 4.79 -3.09 -5.40
C ILE A 182 5.38 -3.55 -6.73
N GLY A 183 6.30 -4.50 -6.67
CA GLY A 183 6.98 -5.00 -7.85
C GLY A 183 6.06 -5.79 -8.75
N ILE A 184 6.06 -5.42 -10.02
CA ILE A 184 5.26 -6.07 -11.07
C ILE A 184 6.12 -6.85 -12.06
N GLY A 185 7.42 -6.98 -11.76
CA GLY A 185 8.41 -7.49 -12.70
C GLY A 185 8.69 -6.50 -13.82
N SER A 186 9.55 -6.92 -14.74
CA SER A 186 9.90 -6.14 -15.92
C SER A 186 10.02 -7.04 -17.14
N PRO A 187 9.71 -6.56 -18.34
CA PRO A 187 10.01 -7.30 -19.56
C PRO A 187 11.53 -7.40 -19.73
N SER A 188 12.01 -8.44 -20.42
CA SER A 188 13.43 -8.77 -20.56
C SER A 188 14.29 -7.59 -21.06
N TRP A 189 13.77 -6.83 -22.03
CA TRP A 189 14.46 -5.67 -22.60
C TRP A 189 14.62 -4.50 -21.61
N PHE A 190 13.80 -4.41 -20.56
CA PHE A 190 13.88 -3.29 -19.61
C PHE A 190 15.12 -3.37 -18.72
N LEU A 191 15.60 -4.59 -18.45
CA LEU A 191 16.80 -4.84 -17.64
C LEU A 191 18.10 -4.68 -18.43
N ASP A 192 18.02 -4.58 -19.75
CA ASP A 192 19.18 -4.35 -20.60
C ASP A 192 19.73 -2.93 -20.37
N PRO A 193 20.97 -2.78 -19.86
CA PRO A 193 21.56 -1.47 -19.61
C PRO A 193 21.66 -0.59 -20.87
N SER A 194 21.75 -1.20 -22.06
CA SER A 194 21.83 -0.46 -23.33
C SER A 194 20.54 0.31 -23.64
N ASN A 195 19.39 -0.21 -23.19
CA ASN A 195 18.09 0.40 -23.40
C ASN A 195 17.82 1.58 -22.48
N LYS A 196 18.55 1.70 -21.35
CA LYS A 196 18.37 2.76 -20.33
C LYS A 196 16.91 2.93 -19.89
N GLY A 197 16.16 1.82 -19.85
CA GLY A 197 14.73 1.81 -19.50
C GLY A 197 13.78 2.24 -20.62
N ASN A 198 14.27 2.53 -21.83
CA ASN A 198 13.44 2.83 -22.99
C ASN A 198 13.07 1.56 -23.76
N PRO A 199 11.83 1.43 -24.24
CA PRO A 199 11.45 0.30 -25.06
C PRO A 199 12.17 0.32 -26.42
N PRO A 200 12.67 -0.84 -26.90
CA PRO A 200 13.10 -0.98 -28.29
C PRO A 200 12.00 -0.60 -29.30
N PRO A 201 12.35 -0.28 -30.56
CA PRO A 201 11.36 0.06 -31.58
C PRO A 201 10.23 -0.98 -31.69
N GLY A 202 8.98 -0.51 -31.66
CA GLY A 202 7.78 -1.35 -31.73
C GLY A 202 7.25 -1.85 -30.38
N LEU A 203 8.03 -1.76 -29.29
CA LEU A 203 7.58 -2.05 -27.94
C LEU A 203 7.16 -0.77 -27.21
N GLN A 204 6.28 -0.90 -26.22
CA GLN A 204 5.82 0.23 -25.43
C GLN A 204 5.66 -0.20 -23.96
N LEU A 205 6.12 0.66 -23.06
CA LEU A 205 6.12 0.40 -21.61
C LEU A 205 4.69 0.37 -21.04
N ASP A 206 3.82 1.23 -21.56
CA ASP A 206 2.40 1.31 -21.20
C ASP A 206 1.66 -0.01 -21.50
N LYS A 207 1.96 -0.70 -22.61
CA LYS A 207 1.40 -2.02 -22.92
C LYS A 207 1.74 -3.06 -21.85
N TYR A 208 2.93 -3.00 -21.25
CA TYR A 208 3.33 -3.93 -20.20
C TYR A 208 2.54 -3.69 -18.91
N VAL A 209 2.48 -2.44 -18.45
CA VAL A 209 1.80 -2.09 -17.19
C VAL A 209 0.27 -2.21 -17.31
N LEU A 210 -0.29 -1.97 -18.50
CA LEU A 210 -1.71 -2.22 -18.79
C LEU A 210 -2.01 -3.69 -19.12
N GLY A 211 -0.98 -4.54 -19.20
CA GLY A 211 -1.12 -5.98 -19.39
C GLY A 211 -1.51 -6.69 -18.09
N LYS A 212 -2.18 -7.84 -18.22
CA LYS A 212 -2.46 -8.74 -17.10
C LYS A 212 -1.19 -9.43 -16.63
N PHE A 213 -1.13 -9.76 -15.34
CA PHE A 213 -0.09 -10.63 -14.80
C PHE A 213 -0.08 -12.00 -15.51
N MET A 214 1.09 -12.62 -15.58
CA MET A 214 1.23 -13.98 -16.13
C MET A 214 0.50 -15.00 -15.25
N PRO A 215 0.11 -16.17 -15.77
CA PRO A 215 -0.62 -17.17 -14.98
C PRO A 215 0.05 -17.50 -13.63
N HIS A 216 1.35 -17.78 -13.62
CA HIS A 216 2.09 -18.07 -12.38
C HIS A 216 2.15 -16.87 -11.40
N GLU A 217 2.19 -15.63 -11.91
CA GLU A 217 2.12 -14.42 -11.08
C GLU A 217 0.70 -14.25 -10.49
N GLN A 218 -0.34 -14.62 -11.24
CA GLN A 218 -1.72 -14.61 -10.75
C GLN A 218 -1.95 -15.67 -9.68
N ASP A 219 -1.36 -16.86 -9.84
CA ASP A 219 -1.42 -17.93 -8.85
C ASP A 219 -0.80 -17.50 -7.51
N GLU A 220 0.22 -16.63 -7.55
CA GLU A 220 0.89 -16.06 -6.37
C GLU A 220 0.31 -14.72 -5.90
N MET A 221 -0.73 -14.21 -6.57
CA MET A 221 -1.29 -12.88 -6.29
C MET A 221 -1.81 -12.76 -4.87
N ASN A 222 -2.48 -13.81 -4.37
CA ASN A 222 -3.02 -13.79 -3.02
C ASN A 222 -1.92 -13.62 -1.96
N GLU A 223 -0.80 -14.31 -2.11
CA GLU A 223 0.34 -14.20 -1.20
C GLU A 223 1.00 -12.82 -1.27
N LEU A 224 1.10 -12.22 -2.46
CA LEU A 224 1.56 -10.85 -2.62
C LEU A 224 0.63 -9.85 -1.91
N LEU A 225 -0.69 -9.98 -2.06
CA LEU A 225 -1.66 -9.10 -1.41
C LEU A 225 -1.66 -9.28 0.10
N GLU A 226 -1.53 -10.51 0.61
CA GLU A 226 -1.35 -10.78 2.05
C GLU A 226 -0.04 -10.17 2.59
N PHE A 227 1.07 -10.33 1.89
CA PHE A 227 2.35 -9.76 2.28
C PHE A 227 2.29 -8.23 2.32
N THR A 228 1.70 -7.62 1.28
CA THR A 228 1.46 -6.18 1.20
C THR A 228 0.57 -5.70 2.35
N SER A 229 -0.48 -6.46 2.68
CA SER A 229 -1.37 -6.16 3.80
C SER A 229 -0.64 -6.20 5.15
N ALA A 230 0.27 -7.18 5.33
CA ALA A 230 1.07 -7.30 6.53
C ALA A 230 2.07 -6.14 6.68
N LEU A 231 2.68 -5.69 5.58
CA LEU A 231 3.50 -4.46 5.55
C LEU A 231 2.69 -3.19 5.86
N LEU A 232 1.49 -3.07 5.28
CA LEU A 232 0.58 -1.95 5.57
C LEU A 232 0.17 -1.91 7.03
N ARG A 233 -0.05 -3.07 7.68
CA ARG A 233 -0.32 -3.14 9.10
C ARG A 233 0.84 -2.61 9.96
N VAL A 234 2.08 -2.98 9.62
CA VAL A 234 3.28 -2.43 10.28
C VAL A 234 3.37 -0.92 10.05
N TYR A 235 3.12 -0.46 8.82
CA TYR A 235 3.03 0.98 8.55
C TYR A 235 2.01 1.61 9.49
N VAL A 236 0.73 1.21 9.44
CA VAL A 236 -0.39 1.78 10.21
C VAL A 236 -0.05 1.91 11.69
N HIS A 237 0.50 0.87 12.34
CA HIS A 237 0.66 0.91 13.79
C HIS A 237 2.07 1.30 14.28
N ARG A 238 3.12 1.08 13.47
CA ARG A 238 4.52 1.33 13.86
C ARG A 238 5.22 2.43 13.07
N GLY A 239 4.57 2.92 12.03
CA GLY A 239 5.04 4.04 11.21
C GLY A 239 6.04 3.67 10.13
N MET A 240 6.45 4.68 9.38
CA MET A 240 7.25 4.53 8.16
C MET A 240 8.62 3.86 8.39
N ASN A 241 9.28 4.15 9.51
CA ASN A 241 10.65 3.69 9.73
C ASN A 241 10.72 2.17 9.88
N GLU A 242 9.86 1.57 10.70
CA GLU A 242 9.83 0.11 10.86
C GLU A 242 9.32 -0.58 9.59
N ALA A 243 8.30 -0.01 8.94
CA ALA A 243 7.78 -0.53 7.68
C ALA A 243 8.85 -0.55 6.56
N THR A 244 9.66 0.51 6.46
CA THR A 244 10.76 0.61 5.47
C THR A 244 11.86 -0.40 5.75
N LYS A 245 12.32 -0.51 7.01
CA LYS A 245 13.35 -1.48 7.40
C LYS A 245 12.94 -2.89 7.03
N LEU A 246 11.69 -3.24 7.35
CA LEU A 246 11.15 -4.56 7.11
C LEU A 246 11.00 -4.86 5.62
N ALA A 247 10.39 -3.96 4.85
CA ALA A 247 10.22 -4.14 3.40
C ALA A 247 11.56 -4.30 2.66
N ASN A 248 12.63 -3.70 3.17
CA ASN A 248 13.96 -3.84 2.59
C ASN A 248 14.67 -5.15 2.96
N SER A 249 14.20 -5.87 3.98
CA SER A 249 14.84 -7.09 4.50
C SER A 249 14.00 -8.35 4.28
N THR A 250 12.91 -8.28 3.51
CA THR A 250 12.02 -9.41 3.28
C THR A 250 11.29 -9.25 1.94
N ASP A 251 10.85 -10.37 1.39
CA ASP A 251 10.00 -10.45 0.20
C ASP A 251 8.83 -11.41 0.45
N VAL A 252 7.98 -11.61 -0.57
CA VAL A 252 6.85 -12.53 -0.49
C VAL A 252 7.29 -13.96 -0.19
N ASN A 253 8.43 -14.42 -0.71
CA ASN A 253 8.92 -15.78 -0.49
C ASN A 253 9.33 -16.00 0.97
N SER A 254 10.09 -15.07 1.53
CA SER A 254 10.46 -15.06 2.95
C SER A 254 9.22 -14.98 3.85
N TYR A 255 8.19 -14.24 3.42
CA TYR A 255 6.92 -14.16 4.12
C TYR A 255 6.15 -15.49 4.10
N LYS A 256 6.09 -16.18 2.95
CA LYS A 256 5.45 -17.51 2.80
C LYS A 256 6.07 -18.53 3.76
N ILE A 257 7.39 -18.63 3.80
CA ILE A 257 8.11 -19.59 4.65
C ILE A 257 7.81 -19.36 6.14
N LYS A 258 7.65 -18.10 6.54
CA LYS A 258 7.38 -17.71 7.94
C LYS A 258 5.89 -17.68 8.29
N LYS A 259 4.99 -17.97 7.34
CA LYS A 259 3.56 -18.04 7.61
C LYS A 259 3.27 -19.32 8.41
N PRO A 260 2.65 -19.23 9.60
CA PRO A 260 2.24 -20.44 10.31
C PRO A 260 1.30 -21.25 9.42
N THR A 261 1.62 -22.54 9.22
CA THR A 261 0.75 -23.45 8.49
C THR A 261 -0.61 -23.47 9.19
N LYS A 262 -1.70 -23.31 8.43
CA LYS A 262 -3.04 -23.58 8.97
C LYS A 262 -3.02 -25.06 9.37
N LYS A 263 -3.07 -25.37 10.67
CA LYS A 263 -3.45 -26.72 11.09
C LYS A 263 -4.79 -27.03 10.43
N ALA A 264 -4.86 -28.15 9.72
CA ALA A 264 -6.13 -28.69 9.27
C ALA A 264 -7.07 -28.79 10.49
N PRO A 265 -8.38 -28.52 10.35
CA PRO A 265 -9.31 -28.81 11.42
C PRO A 265 -9.15 -30.30 11.75
N ASN A 266 -8.76 -30.60 13.00
CA ASN A 266 -8.79 -31.96 13.51
C ASN A 266 -10.20 -32.49 13.25
N SER A 267 -10.32 -33.49 12.38
CA SER A 267 -11.49 -34.36 12.35
C SER A 267 -11.52 -35.06 13.71
N GLU A 268 -12.44 -34.66 14.58
CA GLU A 268 -12.77 -35.45 15.76
C GLU A 268 -13.21 -36.84 15.30
N PRO A 269 -12.67 -37.93 15.88
CA PRO A 269 -13.21 -39.26 15.62
C PRO A 269 -14.61 -39.36 16.23
N LEU A 270 -15.54 -39.86 15.41
CA LEU A 270 -16.91 -40.25 15.77
C LEU A 270 -16.95 -41.22 16.96
#